data_AF-A0A836K5U2-F1
#
_entry.id   AF-A0A836K5U2-F1
#
_cell.length_a   1.000
_cell.length_b   1.000
_cell.length_c   1.000
_cell.angle_alpha   90.00
_cell.angle_beta   90.00
_cell.angle_gamma   90.00
#
_symmetry.space_group_name_H-M   'P 1'
#
loop_
_entity.id
_entity.type
_entity.pdbx_description
1 polymer ?
#
loop_
_entity_poly.entity_id
_entity_poly.type
_entity_poly.pdbx_seq_one_letter_code
_entity_poly.pdbx_strand_id
1 'polypeptide(L)'
;MDINIIRHFFILIAVNIILTSLLLNFLESYLPTLIKRAFLYGKFSVKTPHTIAAKFEVPKRWFKHFYMFCAPLMTITLCSLSYKYLYNINIPEIVFTLLDTLLGTSRKPLSMFFLNIFLNIHIY
;
A
#
# COMPACT_ATOMS: atom_id res chain seq x y z
N MET A 1 -4.39 -9.85 -23.76
CA MET A 1 -4.70 -10.31 -22.39
C MET A 1 -4.03 -9.32 -21.47
N ASP A 2 -4.75 -8.30 -21.01
CA ASP A 2 -4.13 -7.17 -20.32
C ASP A 2 -3.82 -7.55 -18.87
N ILE A 3 -2.54 -7.61 -18.55
CA ILE A 3 -2.05 -7.99 -17.22
C ILE A 3 -2.01 -6.72 -16.37
N ASN A 4 -2.93 -6.61 -15.41
CA ASN A 4 -2.88 -5.56 -14.40
C ASN A 4 -1.90 -5.95 -13.30
N ILE A 5 -0.68 -5.42 -13.36
CA ILE A 5 0.43 -5.74 -12.45
C ILE A 5 0.04 -5.40 -11.01
N ILE A 6 -0.56 -4.21 -10.81
CA ILE A 6 -1.01 -3.74 -9.50
C ILE A 6 -2.04 -4.71 -8.89
N ARG A 7 -3.00 -5.20 -9.66
CA ARG A 7 -4.01 -6.16 -9.17
C ARG A 7 -3.37 -7.44 -8.67
N HIS A 8 -2.43 -8.00 -9.42
CA HIS A 8 -1.73 -9.23 -9.01
C HIS A 8 -0.92 -8.99 -7.73
N PHE A 9 -0.23 -7.85 -7.64
CA PHE A 9 0.51 -7.46 -6.45
C PHE A 9 -0.40 -7.35 -5.22
N PHE A 10 -1.57 -6.71 -5.34
CA PHE A 10 -2.54 -6.62 -4.24
C PHE A 10 -3.10 -7.99 -3.82
N ILE A 11 -3.43 -8.86 -4.78
CA ILE A 11 -3.90 -10.22 -4.49
C ILE A 11 -2.81 -10.98 -3.71
N LEU A 12 -1.56 -10.91 -4.16
CA LEU A 12 -0.44 -11.55 -3.48
C LEU A 12 -0.28 -11.03 -2.05
N ILE A 13 -0.33 -9.71 -1.83
CA ILE A 13 -0.28 -9.13 -0.49
C ILE A 13 -1.45 -9.63 0.37
N ALA A 14 -2.67 -9.60 -0.15
CA ALA A 14 -3.87 -10.03 0.58
C ALA A 14 -3.78 -11.50 0.99
N VAL A 15 -3.38 -12.38 0.07
CA VAL A 15 -3.19 -13.80 0.35
C VAL A 15 -2.13 -14.01 1.44
N ASN A 16 -1.00 -13.28 1.38
CA ASN A 16 0.04 -13.37 2.40
C ASN A 16 -0.47 -12.90 3.77
N ILE A 17 -1.20 -11.79 3.85
CA ILE A 17 -1.76 -11.28 5.11
C ILE A 17 -2.77 -12.27 5.69
N ILE A 18 -3.66 -12.82 4.87
CA ILE A 18 -4.66 -13.80 5.33
C ILE A 18 -3.97 -15.07 5.82
N LEU A 19 -3.04 -15.62 5.03
CA LEU A 19 -2.31 -16.83 5.37
C LEU A 19 -1.55 -16.66 6.70
N THR A 20 -0.86 -15.54 6.86
CA THR A 20 -0.06 -15.26 8.06
C THR A 20 -0.94 -14.99 9.29
N SER A 21 -2.09 -14.34 9.11
CA SER A 21 -3.09 -14.15 10.18
C SER A 21 -3.69 -15.48 10.63
N LEU A 22 -4.03 -16.37 9.70
CA LEU A 22 -4.49 -17.73 10.01
C LEU A 22 -3.41 -18.55 10.73
N LEU A 23 -2.18 -18.48 10.25
CA LEU A 23 -1.05 -19.18 10.85
C LEU A 23 -0.84 -18.75 12.31
N LEU A 24 -0.88 -17.45 12.58
CA LEU A 24 -0.76 -16.90 13.93
C LEU A 24 -1.91 -17.33 14.85
N ASN A 25 -3.15 -17.37 14.35
CA ASN A 25 -4.32 -17.70 15.18
C ASN A 25 -4.42 -19.21 15.49
N PHE A 26 -4.11 -20.09 14.53
CA PHE A 26 -4.31 -21.53 14.69
C PHE A 26 -3.06 -22.27 15.18
N LEU A 27 -1.87 -21.83 14.75
CA LEU A 27 -0.61 -22.52 15.03
C LEU A 27 0.27 -21.72 15.99
N GLU A 28 -0.32 -20.82 16.79
CA GLU A 28 0.44 -19.99 17.72
C GLU A 28 1.38 -20.86 18.58
N SER A 29 0.89 -21.95 19.18
CA SER A 29 1.72 -22.82 20.03
C SER A 29 2.85 -23.55 19.30
N TYR A 30 2.74 -23.76 17.99
CA TYR A 30 3.72 -24.51 17.18
C TYR A 30 4.67 -23.60 16.39
N LEU A 31 4.44 -22.28 16.41
CA LEU A 31 5.21 -21.32 15.64
C LEU A 31 6.55 -20.99 16.32
N PRO A 32 7.70 -21.09 15.62
CA PRO A 32 8.97 -20.68 16.16
C PRO A 32 8.96 -19.19 16.53
N THR A 33 9.63 -18.85 17.63
CA THR A 33 9.70 -17.51 18.22
C THR A 33 10.17 -16.44 17.22
N LEU A 34 10.97 -16.81 16.22
CA LEU A 34 11.40 -15.92 15.13
C LEU A 34 10.24 -15.42 14.28
N ILE A 35 9.32 -16.30 13.86
CA ILE A 35 8.19 -15.94 12.99
C ILE A 35 7.19 -15.11 13.76
N LYS A 36 6.90 -15.50 15.02
CA LYS A 36 6.06 -14.68 15.92
C LYS A 36 6.60 -13.26 16.05
N ARG A 37 7.92 -13.12 16.27
CA ARG A 37 8.55 -11.81 16.47
C ARG A 37 8.59 -10.96 15.19
N ALA A 38 8.78 -11.58 14.02
CA ALA A 38 8.76 -10.88 12.74
C ALA A 38 7.38 -10.33 12.38
N PHE A 39 6.31 -11.11 12.61
CA PHE A 39 4.94 -10.67 12.30
C PHE A 39 4.31 -9.78 13.38
N LEU A 40 4.61 -10.04 14.64
CA LEU A 40 4.11 -9.25 15.76
C LEU A 40 5.09 -8.12 16.14
N TYR A 41 5.94 -7.72 15.19
CA TYR A 41 6.98 -6.73 15.38
C TYR A 41 6.39 -5.43 15.95
N GLY A 42 6.82 -5.07 17.16
CA GLY A 42 6.33 -3.89 17.90
C GLY A 42 5.16 -4.12 18.87
N LYS A 43 4.40 -5.23 18.76
CA LYS A 43 3.28 -5.55 19.66
C LYS A 43 3.70 -6.41 20.86
N PHE A 44 4.72 -7.25 20.71
CA PHE A 44 5.23 -8.09 21.80
C PHE A 44 6.64 -7.63 22.18
N SER A 45 6.76 -7.04 23.38
CA SER A 45 8.05 -6.84 24.06
C SER A 45 8.60 -8.20 24.50
N VAL A 46 9.11 -8.99 23.56
CA VAL A 46 9.75 -10.28 23.86
C VAL A 46 11.04 -9.99 24.61
N LYS A 47 11.06 -10.30 25.90
CA LYS A 47 12.18 -10.04 26.83
C LYS A 47 13.43 -10.88 26.57
N THR A 48 13.38 -11.84 25.65
CA THR A 48 14.53 -12.71 25.31
C THR A 48 15.23 -12.22 24.03
N PRO A 49 16.51 -11.80 24.13
CA PRO A 49 17.26 -11.26 23.00
C PRO A 49 17.74 -12.39 22.08
N HIS A 50 16.96 -12.76 21.07
CA HIS A 50 17.49 -13.49 19.93
C HIS A 50 18.26 -12.51 19.02
N THR A 51 19.58 -12.66 18.98
CA THR A 51 20.52 -11.81 18.22
C THR A 51 20.24 -11.79 16.71
N ILE A 52 19.79 -12.92 16.16
CA ILE A 52 19.45 -13.05 14.74
C ILE A 52 18.21 -12.23 14.42
N ALA A 53 17.15 -12.34 15.22
CA ALA A 53 15.92 -11.58 15.02
C ALA A 53 16.19 -10.07 15.07
N ALA A 54 16.93 -9.60 16.07
CA ALA A 54 17.27 -8.19 16.23
C ALA A 54 18.05 -7.58 15.05
N LYS A 55 18.80 -8.41 14.29
CA LYS A 55 19.55 -7.96 13.11
C LYS A 55 18.69 -7.83 11.86
N PHE A 56 17.64 -8.66 11.74
CA PHE A 56 16.68 -8.61 10.63
C PHE A 56 15.48 -7.69 10.89
N GLU A 57 15.33 -7.20 12.11
CA GLU A 57 14.33 -6.19 12.44
C GLU A 57 14.58 -4.91 11.64
N VAL A 58 13.61 -4.58 10.78
CA VAL A 58 13.66 -3.35 9.99
C VAL A 58 13.59 -2.17 10.96
N PRO A 59 14.62 -1.30 11.02
CA PRO A 59 14.60 -0.17 11.92
C PRO A 59 13.42 0.73 11.56
N LYS A 60 12.61 1.14 12.53
CA LYS A 60 11.46 2.04 12.30
C LYS A 60 11.84 3.30 11.51
N ARG A 61 13.10 3.75 11.61
CA ARG A 61 13.67 4.86 10.83
C ARG A 61 13.63 4.65 9.31
N TRP A 62 13.64 3.42 8.81
CA TRP A 62 13.57 3.12 7.38
C TRP A 62 12.23 3.56 6.77
N PHE A 63 11.14 3.49 7.54
CA PHE A 63 9.85 4.01 7.11
C PHE A 63 9.87 5.54 6.91
N LYS A 64 10.75 6.28 7.59
CA LYS A 64 10.88 7.73 7.40
C LYS A 64 11.21 8.09 5.96
N HIS A 65 12.09 7.32 5.30
CA HIS A 65 12.46 7.55 3.91
C HIS A 65 11.29 7.30 2.96
N PHE A 66 10.52 6.24 3.22
CA PHE A 66 9.28 5.96 2.49
C PHE A 66 8.29 7.11 2.61
N TYR A 67 8.00 7.58 3.83
CA TYR A 67 7.08 8.71 4.03
C TYR A 67 7.58 10.01 3.41
N MET A 68 8.88 10.29 3.48
CA MET A 68 9.47 11.50 2.89
C MET A 68 9.37 11.52 1.37
N PHE A 69 9.39 10.36 0.72
CA PHE A 69 9.19 10.24 -0.73
C PHE A 69 7.71 10.20 -1.11
N CYS A 70 6.90 9.43 -0.39
CA CYS A 70 5.48 9.27 -0.69
C CYS A 70 4.67 10.54 -0.43
N ALA A 71 5.00 11.35 0.59
CA ALA A 71 4.22 12.54 0.90
C ALA A 71 4.22 13.57 -0.26
N PRO A 72 5.38 14.02 -0.80
CA PRO A 72 5.40 14.90 -1.96
C PRO A 72 4.71 14.29 -3.19
N LEU A 73 4.94 13.00 -3.44
CA LEU A 73 4.33 12.31 -4.59
C LEU A 73 2.80 12.32 -4.49
N MET A 74 2.24 12.01 -3.31
CA MET A 74 0.81 12.07 -3.06
C MET A 74 0.27 13.50 -3.21
N THR A 75 0.96 14.50 -2.67
CA THR A 75 0.56 15.91 -2.82
C THR A 75 0.53 16.34 -4.28
N ILE A 76 1.56 15.99 -5.08
CA ILE A 76 1.60 16.29 -6.51
C ILE A 76 0.42 15.63 -7.22
N THR A 77 0.15 14.35 -6.97
CA THR A 77 -0.99 13.65 -7.59
C THR A 77 -2.33 14.27 -7.22
N LEU A 78 -2.50 14.68 -5.96
CA LEU A 78 -3.71 15.35 -5.49
C LEU A 78 -3.88 16.70 -6.19
N CYS A 79 -2.84 17.53 -6.25
CA CYS A 79 -2.88 18.80 -6.96
C CYS A 79 -3.21 18.61 -8.44
N SER A 80 -2.57 17.66 -9.14
CA SER A 80 -2.87 17.37 -10.55
C SER A 80 -4.32 16.94 -10.75
N LEU A 81 -4.88 16.12 -9.85
CA LEU A 81 -6.27 15.71 -9.89
C LEU A 81 -7.21 16.90 -9.66
N SER A 82 -6.92 17.76 -8.68
CA SER A 82 -7.67 18.99 -8.41
C SER A 82 -7.64 19.95 -9.60
N TYR A 83 -6.48 20.14 -10.24
CA TYR A 83 -6.36 20.99 -11.43
C TYR A 83 -7.16 20.44 -12.62
N LYS A 84 -7.11 19.13 -12.87
CA LYS A 84 -7.94 18.49 -13.89
C LYS A 84 -9.43 18.67 -13.58
N TYR A 85 -9.82 18.54 -12.33
CA TYR A 85 -11.23 18.59 -11.94
C TYR A 85 -11.80 20.01 -11.94
N LEU A 86 -11.12 20.98 -11.32
CA LEU A 86 -11.61 22.34 -11.17
C LEU A 86 -11.43 23.19 -12.42
N TYR A 87 -10.33 22.98 -13.16
CA TYR A 87 -9.95 23.84 -14.29
C TYR A 87 -9.94 23.12 -15.64
N ASN A 88 -10.31 21.83 -15.67
CA ASN A 88 -10.31 20.96 -16.85
C ASN A 88 -8.97 20.91 -17.63
N ILE A 89 -7.87 21.24 -16.97
CA ILE A 89 -6.52 21.26 -17.56
C ILE A 89 -6.11 19.85 -17.97
N ASN A 90 -5.46 19.68 -19.12
CA ASN A 90 -5.01 18.38 -19.57
C ASN A 90 -3.87 17.82 -18.70
N ILE A 91 -3.97 16.54 -18.35
CA ILE A 91 -2.94 15.82 -17.60
C ILE A 91 -1.82 15.43 -18.57
N PRO A 92 -0.53 15.55 -18.18
CA PRO A 92 0.58 15.18 -19.05
C PRO A 92 0.55 13.69 -19.44
N GLU A 93 0.91 13.40 -20.68
CA GLU A 93 0.87 12.06 -21.28
C GLU A 93 1.71 11.02 -20.53
N ILE A 94 2.80 11.47 -19.88
CA ILE A 94 3.65 10.63 -19.03
C ILE A 94 2.86 9.94 -17.91
N VAL A 95 1.81 10.59 -17.38
CA VAL A 95 0.96 10.00 -16.34
C VAL A 95 0.14 8.88 -16.94
N PHE A 96 -0.44 9.07 -18.13
CA PHE A 96 -1.22 8.03 -18.80
C PHE A 96 -0.37 6.80 -19.12
N THR A 97 0.83 6.99 -19.68
CA THR A 97 1.77 5.90 -19.96
C THR A 97 2.18 5.14 -18.70
N LEU A 98 2.50 5.84 -17.60
CA LEU A 98 2.80 5.20 -16.32
C LEU A 98 1.62 4.37 -15.81
N LEU A 99 0.41 4.91 -15.84
CA LEU A 99 -0.75 4.13 -15.42
C LEU A 99 -1.03 2.95 -16.39
N ASP A 100 -0.70 3.07 -17.68
CA ASP A 100 -0.98 2.01 -18.67
C ASP A 100 -0.05 0.82 -18.43
N THR A 101 1.20 1.12 -18.10
CA THR A 101 2.18 0.10 -17.72
C THR A 101 1.82 -0.59 -16.40
N LEU A 102 1.30 0.15 -15.41
CA LEU A 102 1.04 -0.38 -14.07
C LEU A 102 -0.31 -1.09 -13.93
N LEU A 103 -1.37 -0.53 -14.50
CA LEU A 103 -2.74 -1.03 -14.38
C LEU A 103 -3.23 -1.77 -15.63
N GLY A 104 -2.51 -1.68 -16.73
CA GLY A 104 -2.94 -2.16 -18.05
C GLY A 104 -3.70 -1.10 -18.84
N THR A 105 -3.88 -1.36 -20.14
CA THR A 105 -4.53 -0.49 -21.12
C THR A 105 -6.07 -0.57 -21.08
N SER A 106 -6.63 -1.69 -20.60
CA SER A 106 -8.08 -1.87 -20.41
C SER A 106 -8.55 -1.29 -19.06
N ARG A 107 -8.39 0.02 -18.93
CA ARG A 107 -8.90 0.76 -17.77
C ARG A 107 -10.27 1.34 -18.11
N LYS A 108 -11.31 0.90 -17.39
CA LYS A 108 -12.58 1.64 -17.36
C LYS A 108 -12.35 2.92 -16.55
N PRO A 109 -12.60 4.12 -17.11
CA PRO A 109 -12.55 5.33 -16.31
C PRO A 109 -13.53 5.15 -15.15
N LEU A 110 -13.05 5.37 -13.92
CA LEU A 110 -13.92 5.35 -12.76
C LEU A 110 -15.01 6.40 -13.02
N SER A 111 -16.26 5.94 -13.14
CA SER A 111 -17.41 6.81 -13.38
C SER A 111 -17.37 7.98 -12.39
N MET A 112 -17.55 9.19 -12.94
CA MET A 112 -17.55 10.50 -12.29
C MET A 112 -18.35 10.56 -10.97
N PHE A 113 -19.26 9.60 -10.77
CA PHE A 113 -20.13 9.45 -9.63
C PHE A 113 -19.40 9.19 -8.29
N PHE A 114 -18.37 8.32 -8.27
CA PHE A 114 -17.73 7.92 -7.01
C PHE A 114 -16.85 9.01 -6.38
N LEU A 115 -16.17 9.82 -7.21
CA LEU A 115 -15.34 10.93 -6.72
C LEU A 115 -16.21 12.10 -6.21
N ASN A 116 -17.37 12.32 -6.83
CA ASN A 116 -18.32 13.36 -6.42
C ASN A 116 -18.93 13.05 -5.03
N ILE A 117 -19.16 11.78 -4.72
CA ILE A 117 -19.57 11.34 -3.39
C ILE A 117 -18.45 11.60 -2.37
N PHE A 118 -17.20 11.28 -2.71
CA PHE A 118 -16.06 11.46 -1.80
C PHE A 118 -15.78 12.94 -1.48
N LEU A 119 -15.95 13.84 -2.46
CA LEU A 119 -15.81 15.29 -2.25
C LEU A 119 -17.00 15.90 -1.49
N ASN A 120 -18.23 15.44 -1.72
CA ASN A 120 -19.39 15.93 -0.98
C ASN A 120 -19.42 15.47 0.49
N ILE A 121 -18.89 14.28 0.79
CA ILE A 121 -18.81 13.77 2.18
C ILE A 121 -17.86 14.61 3.04
N HIS A 122 -16.91 15.34 2.46
CA HIS A 122 -16.00 16.23 3.19
C HIS A 122 -16.51 17.68 3.33
N ILE A 123 -17.66 18.02 2.73
CA ILE A 123 -18.23 19.37 2.71
C ILE A 123 -19.51 19.49 3.58
N TYR A 124 -19.98 18.38 4.18
CA TYR A 124 -21.09 18.38 5.14
C TYR A 124 -20.63 18.07 6.57
#